data_AF-A0A3A9XCV4-F1
#
_entry.id   AF-A0A3A9XCV4-F1
#
_cell.length_a   1.000
_cell.length_b   1.000
_cell.length_c   1.000
_cell.angle_alpha   90.00
_cell.angle_beta   90.00
_cell.angle_gamma   90.00
#
_symmetry.space_group_name_H-M   'P 1'
#
loop_
_entity.id
_entity.type
_entity.pdbx_description
1 polymer ?
#
loop_
_entity_poly.entity_id
_entity_poly.type
_entity_poly.pdbx_seq_one_letter_code
_entity_poly.pdbx_strand_id
1 'polypeptide(L)'
;MSNYKVLISNKTYDIQLLKKVRKIIFMILFLVFSGFHGIAQVATSIDSTSIKIGEEIRYKMQVEVDSTEIVIFPEGQTFSPLEVIESYKTDTTKNGNRFNLIKEYALTQFDSGHYTIPRQKVMIGDRSFFTDSLKVEVRDVVVDTIKQKMFEIKPIVDVDASFFNWKKYLWWILIPLALIGLIVFLVLRRKKRKEAKEDELPPYERAILALQRIDESQLLEQDSHKEYYSQLSDTARKYIDEEVYDHAMESTTDELIARLDEEIKTGSLNLDKHTIEELKSVLKTADMAKFAKSKPDIGTAKADRNVIEKVINETKNAIPEPTEEELLADEEYRKTVAEKKLRRKIIFGSIAGVGVIAITLMIFIVVKGYDVVKDSILGHPTKELAETEWISSAYGAPPVTISTPKVLIRNNFQLTEEQKQILKGNETFIYGSLVGNFFISVSTVQYNQKTEVDLNKVVEGVVGNFESQGAKNITVKDEEYETLAGAKGIKVFGNLEVVNTVTKKEQKSDYLMLNFAENGGFQQIMVVYDKEDRYAKEVAQRIINSVELRNAK
;
A
#
# COMPACT_ATOMS: atom_id res chain seq x y z
N MET A 1 33.75 -115.84 85.52
CA MET A 1 32.66 -115.01 86.09
C MET A 1 32.85 -113.62 85.52
N SER A 2 31.95 -112.96 84.81
CA SER A 2 30.49 -112.95 84.92
C SER A 2 29.87 -112.59 83.55
N ASN A 3 28.79 -113.30 83.22
CA ASN A 3 27.81 -113.00 82.18
C ASN A 3 27.29 -111.56 82.28
N TYR A 4 26.98 -110.91 81.15
CA TYR A 4 25.82 -110.01 81.11
C TYR A 4 25.06 -110.05 79.78
N LYS A 5 23.74 -110.19 79.96
CA LYS A 5 22.61 -110.26 79.04
C LYS A 5 22.59 -109.18 77.95
N VAL A 6 22.17 -109.63 76.77
CA VAL A 6 21.50 -108.83 75.74
C VAL A 6 20.05 -108.61 76.15
N LEU A 7 19.57 -107.37 76.06
CA LEU A 7 18.15 -107.03 75.93
C LEU A 7 18.02 -105.70 75.18
N ILE A 8 17.28 -105.76 74.08
CA ILE A 8 16.92 -104.64 73.19
C ILE A 8 15.69 -103.95 73.81
N SER A 9 15.74 -102.62 73.93
CA SER A 9 14.57 -101.80 74.27
C SER A 9 14.61 -100.49 73.49
N ASN A 10 13.55 -100.29 72.71
CA ASN A 10 13.13 -99.03 72.13
C ASN A 10 13.18 -97.90 73.18
N LYS A 11 13.77 -96.77 72.82
CA LYS A 11 13.65 -95.53 73.57
C LYS A 11 13.12 -94.45 72.64
N THR A 12 11.88 -94.09 72.90
CA THR A 12 11.17 -92.90 72.42
C THR A 12 12.12 -91.71 72.38
N TYR A 13 12.42 -91.22 71.17
CA TYR A 13 13.22 -90.01 71.01
C TYR A 13 12.43 -88.83 71.57
N ASP A 14 13.00 -88.20 72.59
CA ASP A 14 12.44 -87.08 73.31
C ASP A 14 12.10 -85.92 72.36
N ILE A 15 10.80 -85.66 72.20
CA ILE A 15 10.25 -84.59 71.36
C ILE A 15 10.80 -83.22 71.78
N GLN A 16 11.28 -83.06 73.01
CA GLN A 16 11.96 -81.84 73.45
C GLN A 16 13.37 -81.70 72.89
N LEU A 17 14.11 -82.80 72.70
CA LEU A 17 15.45 -82.78 72.11
C LEU A 17 15.39 -82.42 70.62
N LEU A 18 14.43 -82.99 69.88
CA LEU A 18 14.17 -82.64 68.47
C LEU A 18 13.72 -81.18 68.30
N LYS A 19 12.92 -80.63 69.23
CA LYS A 19 12.55 -79.21 69.23
C LYS A 19 13.73 -78.28 69.55
N LYS A 20 14.64 -78.70 70.45
CA LYS A 20 15.88 -77.97 70.76
C LYS A 20 16.86 -77.98 69.58
N VAL A 21 17.06 -79.14 68.94
CA VAL A 21 17.90 -79.27 67.74
C VAL A 21 17.31 -78.49 66.58
N ARG A 22 15.98 -78.50 66.39
CA ARG A 22 15.32 -77.66 65.37
C ARG A 22 15.47 -76.17 65.65
N LYS A 23 15.36 -75.72 66.91
CA LYS A 23 15.61 -74.32 67.29
C LYS A 23 17.07 -73.94 67.08
N ILE A 24 18.02 -74.82 67.39
CA ILE A 24 19.46 -74.58 67.17
C ILE A 24 19.77 -74.52 65.67
N ILE A 25 19.19 -75.42 64.86
CA ILE A 25 19.34 -75.39 63.40
C ILE A 25 18.70 -74.12 62.83
N PHE A 26 17.51 -73.70 63.29
CA PHE A 26 16.88 -72.45 62.85
C PHE A 26 17.70 -71.22 63.28
N MET A 27 18.31 -71.25 64.46
CA MET A 27 19.17 -70.18 64.97
C MET A 27 20.49 -70.08 64.21
N ILE A 28 21.08 -71.23 63.84
CA ILE A 28 22.28 -71.30 62.98
C ILE A 28 21.93 -70.87 61.55
N LEU A 29 20.77 -71.27 61.01
CA LEU A 29 20.31 -70.86 59.68
C LEU A 29 20.02 -69.35 59.63
N PHE A 30 19.49 -68.77 60.71
CA PHE A 30 19.27 -67.32 60.84
C PHE A 30 20.59 -66.54 60.97
N LEU A 31 21.59 -67.10 61.66
CA LEU A 31 22.94 -66.50 61.77
C LEU A 31 23.71 -66.54 60.44
N VAL A 32 23.55 -67.60 59.65
CA VAL A 32 24.18 -67.69 58.30
C VAL A 32 23.48 -66.76 57.30
N PHE A 33 22.19 -66.48 57.45
CA PHE A 33 21.46 -65.54 56.57
C PHE A 33 21.68 -64.05 56.91
N SER A 34 22.24 -63.75 58.09
CA SER A 34 22.52 -62.38 58.54
C SER A 34 23.86 -61.83 58.02
N GLY A 35 24.64 -62.64 57.30
CA GLY A 35 26.02 -62.35 56.91
C GLY A 35 26.23 -61.67 55.56
N PHE A 36 25.19 -61.19 54.88
CA PHE A 36 25.33 -60.38 53.66
C PHE A 36 24.48 -59.12 53.77
N HIS A 37 24.97 -58.15 54.55
CA HIS A 37 24.68 -56.75 54.28
C HIS A 37 25.98 -56.17 53.74
N GLY A 38 26.10 -56.15 52.40
CA GLY A 38 27.04 -55.26 51.76
C GLY A 38 26.63 -53.86 52.17
N ILE A 39 27.40 -53.24 53.07
CA ILE A 39 27.30 -51.82 53.34
C ILE A 39 27.51 -51.16 51.98
N ALA A 40 26.46 -50.56 51.44
CA ALA A 40 26.55 -49.80 50.21
C ALA A 40 27.52 -48.66 50.48
N GLN A 41 28.74 -48.79 49.97
CA GLN A 41 29.81 -47.81 50.16
C GLN A 41 29.54 -46.51 49.39
N VAL A 42 28.49 -46.51 48.54
CA VAL A 42 28.02 -45.40 47.72
C VAL A 42 26.55 -45.10 48.05
N ALA A 43 26.28 -43.94 48.63
CA ALA A 43 24.94 -43.42 48.88
C ALA A 43 24.58 -42.32 47.86
N THR A 44 23.32 -42.24 47.47
CA THR A 44 22.85 -41.25 46.49
C THR A 44 21.58 -40.55 46.94
N SER A 45 21.47 -39.25 46.68
CA SER A 45 20.30 -38.45 47.01
C SER A 45 20.01 -37.42 45.92
N ILE A 46 18.74 -37.02 45.82
CA ILE A 46 18.28 -35.90 45.01
C ILE A 46 17.62 -34.87 45.92
N ASP A 47 17.66 -33.61 45.52
CA ASP A 47 17.03 -32.49 46.24
C ASP A 47 15.51 -32.42 46.01
N SER A 48 15.04 -32.78 44.81
CA SER A 48 13.61 -32.86 44.51
C SER A 48 13.27 -34.10 43.66
N THR A 49 12.11 -34.71 43.97
CA THR A 49 11.50 -35.77 43.16
C THR A 49 10.56 -35.22 42.07
N SER A 50 10.33 -33.90 42.05
CA SER A 50 9.46 -33.24 41.08
C SER A 50 9.97 -31.84 40.72
N ILE A 51 10.13 -31.57 39.42
CA ILE A 51 10.65 -30.31 38.89
C ILE A 51 9.80 -29.82 37.72
N LYS A 52 9.93 -28.55 37.32
CA LYS A 52 9.36 -28.03 36.08
C LYS A 52 10.28 -28.31 34.88
N ILE A 53 9.72 -28.27 33.68
CA ILE A 53 10.51 -28.35 32.44
C ILE A 53 11.64 -27.29 32.48
N GLY A 54 12.89 -27.73 32.24
CA GLY A 54 14.08 -26.88 32.25
C GLY A 54 14.60 -26.46 33.63
N GLU A 55 13.99 -26.93 34.72
CA GLU A 55 14.51 -26.74 36.09
C GLU A 55 15.62 -27.76 36.41
N GLU A 56 16.53 -27.40 37.31
CA GLU A 56 17.69 -28.22 37.70
C GLU A 56 17.36 -29.14 38.89
N ILE A 57 17.86 -30.37 38.85
CA ILE A 57 17.89 -31.33 39.97
C ILE A 57 19.33 -31.51 40.42
N ARG A 58 19.60 -31.36 41.71
CA ARG A 58 20.91 -31.65 42.29
C ARG A 58 20.99 -33.12 42.68
N TYR A 59 21.69 -33.90 41.86
CA TYR A 59 22.00 -35.30 42.14
C TYR A 59 23.34 -35.41 42.87
N LYS A 60 23.31 -35.95 44.09
CA LYS A 60 24.46 -36.05 44.99
C LYS A 60 24.85 -37.51 45.20
N MET A 61 26.14 -37.79 45.02
CA MET A 61 26.76 -39.08 45.28
C MET A 61 27.76 -38.95 46.42
N GLN A 62 27.64 -39.80 47.43
CA GLN A 62 28.51 -39.82 48.59
C GLN A 62 29.19 -41.19 48.72
N VAL A 63 30.51 -41.19 48.83
CA VAL A 63 31.31 -42.41 48.91
C VAL A 63 32.28 -42.33 50.09
N GLU A 64 32.25 -43.33 50.97
CA GLU A 64 33.18 -43.42 52.09
C GLU A 64 34.27 -44.47 51.81
N VAL A 65 35.54 -44.05 51.71
CA VAL A 65 36.67 -44.92 51.33
C VAL A 65 37.85 -44.76 52.27
N ASP A 66 38.72 -45.77 52.34
CA ASP A 66 39.98 -45.67 53.08
C ASP A 66 40.99 -44.80 52.32
N SER A 67 41.97 -44.23 53.04
CA SER A 67 42.94 -43.26 52.52
C SER A 67 43.81 -43.71 51.33
N THR A 68 43.77 -44.98 50.94
CA THR A 68 44.61 -45.57 49.88
C THR A 68 43.83 -45.93 48.61
N GLU A 69 42.49 -45.81 48.59
CA GLU A 69 41.66 -46.19 47.44
C GLU A 69 41.34 -44.99 46.54
N ILE A 70 41.48 -45.16 45.22
CA ILE A 70 41.11 -44.14 44.21
C ILE A 70 39.64 -44.34 43.83
N VAL A 71 38.86 -43.25 43.78
CA VAL A 71 37.44 -43.27 43.40
C VAL A 71 37.22 -42.56 42.06
N ILE A 72 36.57 -43.24 41.12
CA ILE A 72 36.18 -42.70 39.81
C ILE A 72 34.65 -42.61 39.74
N PHE A 73 34.17 -41.39 39.56
CA PHE A 73 32.75 -41.06 39.43
C PHE A 73 32.28 -41.11 37.96
N PRO A 74 30.98 -41.32 37.70
CA PRO A 74 30.42 -41.36 36.34
C PRO A 74 30.51 -40.00 35.63
N GLU A 75 30.57 -40.03 34.29
CA GLU A 75 30.60 -38.84 33.42
C GLU A 75 29.37 -38.75 32.51
N GLY A 76 29.06 -37.54 32.05
CA GLY A 76 27.70 -37.05 31.80
C GLY A 76 26.77 -37.81 30.86
N GLN A 77 27.26 -38.71 30.01
CA GLN A 77 26.38 -39.47 29.09
C GLN A 77 25.65 -40.65 29.78
N THR A 78 26.03 -41.01 31.01
CA THR A 78 25.43 -42.14 31.75
C THR A 78 24.09 -41.80 32.42
N PHE A 79 23.63 -40.55 32.37
CA PHE A 79 22.41 -40.06 33.03
C PHE A 79 21.16 -40.03 32.12
N SER A 80 21.28 -40.45 30.86
CA SER A 80 20.17 -40.51 29.90
C SER A 80 18.98 -41.32 30.46
N PRO A 81 17.74 -40.83 30.36
CA PRO A 81 17.26 -39.75 29.50
C PRO A 81 17.40 -38.31 30.06
N LEU A 82 17.98 -38.10 31.25
CA LEU A 82 18.26 -36.75 31.77
C LEU A 82 19.58 -36.21 31.24
N GLU A 83 19.67 -34.89 31.09
CA GLU A 83 20.87 -34.19 30.63
C GLU A 83 21.67 -33.63 31.81
N VAL A 84 23.00 -33.74 31.76
CA VAL A 84 23.90 -33.15 32.76
C VAL A 84 24.26 -31.73 32.32
N ILE A 85 23.76 -30.72 33.03
CA ILE A 85 24.11 -29.31 32.83
C ILE A 85 25.53 -29.06 33.34
N GLU A 86 25.83 -29.53 34.55
CA GLU A 86 27.08 -29.26 35.24
C GLU A 86 27.52 -30.44 36.11
N SER A 87 28.84 -30.67 36.16
CA SER A 87 29.49 -31.65 37.02
C SER A 87 30.41 -30.92 38.00
N TYR A 88 29.97 -30.76 39.24
CA TYR A 88 30.70 -29.98 40.25
C TYR A 88 31.97 -30.68 40.70
N LYS A 89 32.96 -29.94 41.22
CA LYS A 89 34.19 -30.53 41.75
C LYS A 89 33.89 -31.44 42.94
N THR A 90 34.60 -32.55 43.06
CA THR A 90 34.44 -33.48 44.18
C THR A 90 34.90 -32.83 45.49
N ASP A 91 34.03 -32.76 46.48
CA ASP A 91 34.36 -32.33 47.83
C ASP A 91 34.85 -33.52 48.66
N THR A 92 35.88 -33.31 49.48
CA THR A 92 36.55 -34.36 50.26
C THR A 92 36.64 -33.96 51.71
N THR A 93 35.93 -34.68 52.58
CA THR A 93 36.00 -34.50 54.04
C THR A 93 36.71 -35.70 54.66
N LYS A 94 37.69 -35.46 55.52
CA LYS A 94 38.41 -36.52 56.24
C LYS A 94 37.71 -36.85 57.57
N ASN A 95 37.38 -38.12 57.79
CA ASN A 95 36.81 -38.62 59.04
C ASN A 95 37.72 -39.75 59.59
N GLY A 96 38.69 -39.39 60.44
CA GLY A 96 39.70 -40.32 60.95
C GLY A 96 40.60 -40.87 59.83
N ASN A 97 40.57 -42.20 59.62
CA ASN A 97 41.32 -42.89 58.56
C ASN A 97 40.55 -43.04 57.24
N ARG A 98 39.31 -42.56 57.18
CA ARG A 98 38.45 -42.63 55.98
C ARG A 98 38.24 -41.24 55.37
N PHE A 99 38.08 -41.21 54.06
CA PHE A 99 37.63 -40.03 53.31
C PHE A 99 36.17 -40.21 52.91
N ASN A 100 35.40 -39.14 53.10
CA ASN A 100 34.05 -39.00 52.59
C ASN A 100 34.11 -38.09 51.35
N LEU A 101 33.90 -38.69 50.18
CA LEU A 101 33.91 -37.99 48.89
C LEU A 101 32.48 -37.70 48.48
N ILE A 102 32.22 -36.44 48.14
CA ILE A 102 30.91 -35.95 47.69
C ILE A 102 31.05 -35.41 46.28
N LYS A 103 30.25 -35.93 45.36
CA LYS A 103 30.18 -35.47 43.97
C LYS A 103 28.75 -35.07 43.65
N GLU A 104 28.58 -33.86 43.12
CA GLU A 104 27.27 -33.30 42.78
C GLU A 104 27.16 -33.06 41.26
N TYR A 105 25.98 -33.32 40.72
CA TYR A 105 25.62 -33.14 39.32
C TYR A 105 24.32 -32.34 39.21
N ALA A 106 24.30 -31.37 38.30
CA ALA A 106 23.11 -30.63 37.90
C ALA A 106 22.45 -31.36 36.73
N LEU A 107 21.26 -31.94 36.94
CA LEU A 107 20.50 -32.68 35.92
C LEU A 107 19.27 -31.88 35.48
N THR A 108 18.87 -31.96 34.21
CA THR A 108 17.61 -31.36 33.72
C THR A 108 16.94 -32.20 32.64
N GLN A 109 15.72 -31.80 32.27
CA GLN A 109 14.93 -32.36 31.18
C GLN A 109 14.04 -31.28 30.55
N PHE A 110 13.95 -31.29 29.22
CA PHE A 110 13.21 -30.30 28.44
C PHE A 110 11.83 -30.76 27.98
N ASP A 111 11.42 -31.97 28.38
CA ASP A 111 10.11 -32.53 28.08
C ASP A 111 9.39 -32.99 29.35
N SER A 112 8.07 -32.88 29.35
CA SER A 112 7.24 -33.26 30.49
C SER A 112 7.07 -34.78 30.56
N GLY A 113 7.12 -35.36 31.75
CA GLY A 113 6.97 -36.80 31.89
C GLY A 113 7.57 -37.38 33.16
N HIS A 114 7.54 -38.70 33.24
CA HIS A 114 8.12 -39.46 34.34
C HIS A 114 9.43 -40.09 33.88
N TYR A 115 10.54 -39.63 34.44
CA TYR A 115 11.88 -40.08 34.10
C TYR A 115 12.52 -40.84 35.25
N THR A 116 13.47 -41.71 34.92
CA THR A 116 14.24 -42.46 35.92
C THR A 116 15.71 -42.16 35.70
N ILE A 117 16.39 -41.65 36.72
CA ILE A 117 17.85 -41.56 36.76
C ILE A 117 18.38 -43.00 36.83
N PRO A 118 19.11 -43.46 35.79
CA PRO A 118 19.60 -44.82 35.75
C PRO A 118 20.69 -45.04 36.81
N ARG A 119 20.93 -46.32 37.15
CA ARG A 119 21.96 -46.72 38.11
C ARG A 119 23.34 -46.31 37.60
N GLN A 120 24.08 -45.56 38.41
CA GLN A 120 25.39 -45.05 38.06
C GLN A 120 26.49 -45.97 38.56
N LYS A 121 27.54 -46.15 37.75
CA LYS A 121 28.71 -46.97 38.09
C LYS A 121 29.78 -46.10 38.76
N VAL A 122 30.24 -46.52 39.94
CA VAL A 122 31.37 -45.91 40.67
C VAL A 122 32.46 -46.95 40.83
N MET A 123 33.69 -46.62 40.45
CA MET A 123 34.84 -47.50 40.68
C MET A 123 35.57 -47.06 41.95
N ILE A 124 35.82 -48.00 42.87
CA ILE A 124 36.61 -47.80 44.08
C ILE A 124 37.76 -48.81 44.02
N GLY A 125 38.97 -48.34 43.71
CA GLY A 125 40.08 -49.22 43.32
C GLY A 125 39.68 -50.09 42.11
N ASP A 126 39.84 -51.41 42.25
CA ASP A 126 39.48 -52.38 41.20
C ASP A 126 38.02 -52.88 41.29
N ARG A 127 37.23 -52.38 42.25
CA ARG A 127 35.84 -52.82 42.48
C ARG A 127 34.83 -51.84 41.88
N SER A 128 33.79 -52.39 41.25
CA SER A 128 32.67 -51.61 40.70
C SER A 128 31.47 -51.66 41.64
N PHE A 129 30.94 -50.47 41.97
CA PHE A 129 29.71 -50.28 42.71
C PHE A 129 28.66 -49.61 41.83
N PHE A 130 27.39 -49.93 42.06
CA PHE A 130 26.27 -49.33 41.34
C PHE A 130 25.33 -48.64 42.31
N THR A 131 24.93 -47.41 41.97
CA THR A 131 23.92 -46.67 42.73
C THR A 131 22.53 -47.27 42.52
N ASP A 132 21.57 -46.80 43.32
CA ASP A 132 20.16 -47.07 43.07
C ASP A 132 19.62 -46.15 41.96
N SER A 133 18.54 -46.58 41.31
CA SER A 133 17.82 -45.79 40.32
C SER A 133 16.78 -44.92 41.03
N LEU A 134 16.67 -43.64 40.65
CA LEU A 134 15.75 -42.68 41.27
C LEU A 134 14.71 -42.20 40.26
N LYS A 135 13.45 -42.09 40.68
CA LYS A 135 12.36 -41.59 39.82
C LYS A 135 12.15 -40.09 40.02
N VAL A 136 11.89 -39.39 38.92
CA VAL A 136 11.70 -37.93 38.86
C VAL A 136 10.50 -37.62 37.98
N GLU A 137 9.63 -36.73 38.43
CA GLU A 137 8.49 -36.19 37.68
C GLU A 137 8.83 -34.79 37.13
N VAL A 138 8.75 -34.60 35.81
CA VAL A 138 8.93 -33.30 35.15
C VAL A 138 7.56 -32.76 34.76
N ARG A 139 7.15 -31.69 35.42
CA ARG A 139 5.84 -31.03 35.25
C ARG A 139 5.92 -29.91 34.23
N ASP A 140 4.86 -29.77 33.46
CA ASP A 140 4.72 -28.63 32.57
C ASP A 140 4.54 -27.32 33.35
N VAL A 141 4.93 -26.21 32.74
CA VAL A 141 4.69 -24.87 33.29
C VAL A 141 3.27 -24.49 32.94
N VAL A 142 2.37 -24.53 33.92
CA VAL A 142 0.99 -24.06 33.76
C VAL A 142 1.00 -22.58 33.43
N VAL A 143 0.84 -22.24 32.15
CA VAL A 143 0.57 -20.87 31.72
C VAL A 143 -0.89 -20.56 32.06
N ASP A 144 -1.09 -19.58 32.94
CA ASP A 144 -2.41 -19.19 33.44
C ASP A 144 -3.17 -18.43 32.34
N THR A 145 -3.76 -19.17 31.39
CA THR A 145 -4.47 -18.62 30.22
C THR A 145 -5.75 -17.85 30.60
N ILE A 146 -6.16 -17.86 31.87
CA ILE A 146 -7.34 -17.16 32.37
C ILE A 146 -7.05 -15.66 32.60
N LYS A 147 -5.79 -15.27 32.83
CA LYS A 147 -5.39 -13.86 33.02
C LYS A 147 -5.00 -13.17 31.72
N GLN A 148 -4.83 -13.91 30.63
CA GLN A 148 -4.65 -13.33 29.31
C GLN A 148 -6.03 -13.12 28.67
N LYS A 149 -6.44 -11.85 28.57
CA LYS A 149 -7.64 -11.45 27.83
C LYS A 149 -7.46 -11.91 26.39
N MET A 150 -8.06 -13.04 26.01
CA MET A 150 -8.10 -13.45 24.62
C MET A 150 -8.83 -12.35 23.85
N PHE A 151 -8.11 -11.61 23.03
CA PHE A 151 -8.74 -10.70 22.08
C PHE A 151 -9.60 -11.54 21.14
N GLU A 152 -10.82 -11.08 20.88
CA GLU A 152 -11.64 -11.69 19.84
C GLU A 152 -10.82 -11.78 18.56
N ILE A 153 -10.91 -12.94 17.88
CA ILE A 153 -10.37 -13.08 16.53
C ILE A 153 -10.97 -11.93 15.75
N LYS A 154 -10.13 -10.97 15.31
CA LYS A 154 -10.61 -9.84 14.52
C LYS A 154 -11.49 -10.42 13.41
N PRO A 155 -12.77 -10.01 13.32
CA PRO A 155 -13.60 -10.50 12.24
C PRO A 155 -12.85 -10.22 10.94
N ILE A 156 -12.91 -11.17 10.01
CA ILE A 156 -12.43 -10.92 8.65
C ILE A 156 -13.16 -9.65 8.24
N VAL A 157 -12.41 -8.55 8.13
CA VAL A 157 -12.93 -7.31 7.59
C VAL A 157 -13.36 -7.71 6.20
N ASP A 158 -14.67 -7.67 5.96
CA ASP A 158 -15.22 -7.83 4.63
C ASP A 158 -14.69 -6.64 3.85
N VAL A 159 -13.50 -6.81 3.28
CA VAL A 159 -12.96 -5.88 2.32
C VAL A 159 -13.94 -6.06 1.19
N ASP A 160 -14.80 -5.07 0.97
CA ASP A 160 -15.69 -5.01 -0.18
C ASP A 160 -14.81 -5.21 -1.41
N ALA A 161 -14.70 -6.47 -1.79
CA ALA A 161 -13.89 -6.97 -2.87
C ALA A 161 -14.67 -6.70 -4.15
N SER A 162 -15.00 -5.43 -4.36
CA SER A 162 -15.43 -4.90 -5.64
C SER A 162 -14.20 -4.85 -6.56
N PHE A 163 -13.60 -6.02 -6.80
CA PHE A 163 -12.48 -6.19 -7.73
C PHE A 163 -12.88 -5.82 -9.15
N PHE A 164 -14.16 -5.61 -9.42
CA PHE A 164 -14.62 -5.05 -10.67
C PHE A 164 -15.91 -4.27 -10.49
N ASN A 165 -15.77 -3.03 -10.03
CA ASN A 165 -16.85 -2.05 -10.05
C ASN A 165 -17.11 -1.65 -11.52
N TRP A 166 -17.69 -2.56 -12.31
CA TRP A 166 -17.82 -2.47 -13.77
C TRP A 166 -18.49 -1.16 -14.21
N LYS A 167 -19.39 -0.61 -13.38
CA LYS A 167 -19.99 0.70 -13.59
C LYS A 167 -18.96 1.83 -13.60
N LYS A 168 -17.92 1.78 -12.76
CA LYS A 168 -16.80 2.75 -12.72
C LYS A 168 -15.89 2.62 -13.95
N TYR A 169 -15.63 1.39 -14.39
CA TYR A 169 -14.80 1.11 -15.58
C TYR A 169 -15.54 1.31 -16.91
N LEU A 170 -16.86 1.19 -16.91
CA LEU A 170 -17.71 1.48 -18.07
C LEU A 170 -17.50 2.92 -18.53
N TRP A 171 -17.46 3.88 -17.60
CA TRP A 171 -17.16 5.27 -17.93
C TRP A 171 -15.74 5.46 -18.45
N TRP A 172 -14.75 4.72 -17.92
CA TRP A 172 -13.37 4.74 -18.40
C TRP A 172 -13.21 4.21 -19.84
N ILE A 173 -14.12 3.37 -20.33
CA ILE A 173 -14.13 2.88 -21.73
C ILE A 173 -15.01 3.78 -22.61
N LEU A 174 -16.15 4.21 -22.09
CA LEU A 174 -17.13 5.00 -22.85
C LEU A 174 -16.59 6.40 -23.20
N ILE A 175 -15.85 7.04 -22.28
CA ILE A 175 -15.32 8.40 -22.49
C ILE A 175 -14.25 8.42 -23.60
N PRO A 176 -13.21 7.56 -23.59
CA PRO A 176 -12.26 7.48 -24.70
C PRO A 176 -12.92 7.10 -26.02
N LEU A 177 -13.88 6.18 -26.01
CA LEU A 177 -14.57 5.75 -27.21
C LEU A 177 -15.41 6.88 -27.83
N ALA A 178 -16.10 7.67 -27.01
CA ALA A 178 -16.81 8.87 -27.44
C ALA A 178 -15.84 9.94 -27.98
N LEU A 179 -14.67 10.11 -27.34
CA LEU A 179 -13.64 11.05 -27.78
C LEU A 179 -13.05 10.65 -29.15
N ILE A 180 -12.76 9.36 -29.35
CA ILE A 180 -12.29 8.82 -30.63
C ILE A 180 -13.37 9.00 -31.71
N GLY A 181 -14.63 8.69 -31.39
CA GLY A 181 -15.76 8.91 -32.29
C GLY A 181 -15.91 10.38 -32.69
N LEU A 182 -15.73 11.31 -31.74
CA LEU A 182 -15.76 12.75 -32.01
C LEU A 182 -14.57 13.19 -32.87
N ILE A 183 -13.36 12.70 -32.61
CA ILE A 183 -12.17 13.01 -33.42
C ILE A 183 -12.36 12.52 -34.86
N VAL A 184 -12.81 11.27 -35.04
CA VAL A 184 -13.09 10.69 -36.36
C VAL A 184 -14.17 11.51 -37.08
N PHE A 185 -15.26 11.86 -36.39
CA PHE A 185 -16.32 12.70 -36.95
C PHE A 185 -15.80 14.09 -37.38
N LEU A 186 -14.96 14.73 -36.55
CA LEU A 186 -14.39 16.05 -36.86
C LEU A 186 -13.38 16.00 -38.00
N VAL A 187 -12.58 14.94 -38.10
CA VAL A 187 -11.63 14.72 -39.22
C VAL A 187 -12.40 14.50 -40.53
N LEU A 188 -13.41 13.64 -40.52
CA LEU A 188 -14.27 13.39 -41.69
C LEU A 188 -15.01 14.68 -42.10
N ARG A 189 -15.51 15.45 -41.13
CA ARG A 189 -16.17 16.74 -41.40
C ARG A 189 -15.19 17.80 -41.93
N ARG A 190 -13.93 17.80 -41.48
CA ARG A 190 -12.88 18.68 -42.03
C ARG A 190 -12.52 18.30 -43.46
N LYS A 191 -12.47 17.01 -43.79
CA LYS A 191 -12.17 16.54 -45.15
C LYS A 191 -13.23 17.01 -46.14
N LYS A 192 -14.52 16.78 -45.81
CA LYS A 192 -15.66 17.31 -46.59
C LYS A 192 -15.69 18.84 -46.70
N ARG A 193 -15.20 19.56 -45.69
CA ARG A 193 -15.10 21.03 -45.70
C ARG A 193 -13.93 21.58 -46.51
N LYS A 194 -12.88 20.77 -46.75
CA LYS A 194 -11.77 21.18 -47.63
C LYS A 194 -12.21 21.08 -49.09
N GLU A 195 -12.89 20.01 -49.45
CA GLU A 195 -13.50 19.84 -50.78
C GLU A 195 -14.48 20.99 -51.06
N ALA A 196 -15.39 21.30 -50.13
CA ALA A 196 -16.30 22.45 -50.27
C ALA A 196 -15.63 23.84 -50.27
N LYS A 197 -14.36 23.95 -49.87
CA LYS A 197 -13.60 25.22 -49.91
C LYS A 197 -12.96 25.46 -51.27
N GLU A 198 -12.75 24.43 -52.06
CA GLU A 198 -12.23 24.56 -53.43
C GLU A 198 -13.33 25.05 -54.38
N ASP A 199 -14.58 24.69 -54.10
CA ASP A 199 -15.77 25.32 -54.72
C ASP A 199 -15.99 26.78 -54.29
N GLU A 200 -15.26 27.31 -53.30
CA GLU A 200 -15.27 28.74 -52.94
C GLU A 200 -14.21 29.55 -53.73
N LEU A 201 -13.29 28.90 -54.47
CA LEU A 201 -12.30 29.61 -55.29
C LEU A 201 -12.97 30.29 -56.50
N PRO A 202 -12.47 31.45 -56.96
CA PRO A 202 -12.93 32.07 -58.20
C PRO A 202 -12.85 31.08 -59.39
N PRO A 203 -13.78 31.13 -60.35
CA PRO A 203 -13.85 30.16 -61.45
C PRO A 203 -12.53 29.99 -62.22
N TYR A 204 -11.83 31.11 -62.47
CA TYR A 204 -10.51 31.10 -63.10
C TYR A 204 -9.46 30.34 -62.28
N GLU A 205 -9.29 30.66 -60.99
CA GLU A 205 -8.30 30.01 -60.14
C GLU A 205 -8.60 28.51 -59.97
N ARG A 206 -9.88 28.16 -59.91
CA ARG A 206 -10.36 26.78 -59.85
C ARG A 206 -10.01 26.00 -61.12
N ALA A 207 -10.19 26.60 -62.29
CA ALA A 207 -9.87 25.98 -63.57
C ALA A 207 -8.36 25.76 -63.72
N ILE A 208 -7.52 26.74 -63.36
CA ILE A 208 -6.05 26.58 -63.37
C ILE A 208 -5.58 25.51 -62.38
N LEU A 209 -6.14 25.48 -61.16
CA LEU A 209 -5.81 24.46 -60.17
C LEU A 209 -6.23 23.05 -60.63
N ALA A 210 -7.37 22.93 -61.32
CA ALA A 210 -7.83 21.68 -61.92
C ALA A 210 -6.87 21.20 -63.02
N LEU A 211 -6.40 22.10 -63.90
CA LEU A 211 -5.38 21.77 -64.91
C LEU A 211 -4.06 21.31 -64.28
N GLN A 212 -3.59 21.97 -63.22
CA GLN A 212 -2.39 21.55 -62.48
C GLN A 212 -2.55 20.15 -61.88
N ARG A 213 -3.73 19.83 -61.33
CA ARG A 213 -4.02 18.48 -60.82
C ARG A 213 -4.03 17.44 -61.93
N ILE A 214 -4.56 17.78 -63.09
CA ILE A 214 -4.53 16.90 -64.26
C ILE A 214 -3.08 16.62 -64.68
N ASP A 215 -2.19 17.62 -64.62
CA ASP A 215 -0.76 17.45 -64.91
C ASP A 215 -0.03 16.59 -63.86
N GLU A 216 -0.37 16.76 -62.58
CA GLU A 216 0.17 15.96 -61.46
C GLU A 216 -0.39 14.55 -61.42
N SER A 217 -1.60 14.35 -61.96
CA SER A 217 -2.22 13.05 -62.05
C SER A 217 -1.50 12.24 -63.12
N GLN A 218 -0.84 11.14 -62.71
CA GLN A 218 -0.11 10.23 -63.60
C GLN A 218 -1.04 9.46 -64.58
N LEU A 219 -2.18 10.03 -64.96
CA LEU A 219 -3.21 9.43 -65.82
C LEU A 219 -2.68 9.07 -67.21
N LEU A 220 -1.83 9.93 -67.80
CA LEU A 220 -1.18 9.64 -69.08
C LEU A 220 -0.14 8.52 -68.97
N GLU A 221 0.54 8.39 -67.83
CA GLU A 221 1.50 7.30 -67.56
C GLU A 221 0.79 5.95 -67.30
N GLN A 222 -0.43 6.02 -66.77
CA GLN A 222 -1.30 4.87 -66.50
C GLN A 222 -2.21 4.48 -67.68
N ASP A 223 -1.91 4.96 -68.90
CA ASP A 223 -2.69 4.69 -70.14
C ASP A 223 -4.20 5.06 -70.01
N SER A 224 -4.52 5.99 -69.10
CA SER A 224 -5.88 6.40 -68.76
C SER A 224 -6.32 7.64 -69.54
N HIS A 225 -6.13 7.62 -70.86
CA HIS A 225 -6.44 8.73 -71.78
C HIS A 225 -7.90 9.19 -71.70
N LYS A 226 -8.84 8.26 -71.50
CA LYS A 226 -10.26 8.59 -71.32
C LYS A 226 -10.48 9.50 -70.12
N GLU A 227 -9.86 9.19 -68.99
CA GLU A 227 -10.02 9.95 -67.74
C GLU A 227 -9.35 11.33 -67.85
N TYR A 228 -8.16 11.37 -68.46
CA TYR A 228 -7.44 12.61 -68.73
C TYR A 228 -8.27 13.59 -69.57
N TYR A 229 -8.79 13.15 -70.72
CA TYR A 229 -9.60 13.98 -71.59
C TYR A 229 -11.01 14.26 -71.04
N SER A 230 -11.55 13.40 -70.16
CA SER A 230 -12.73 13.71 -69.35
C SER A 230 -12.48 14.93 -68.49
N GLN A 231 -11.48 14.89 -67.62
CA GLN A 231 -11.18 15.98 -66.71
C GLN A 231 -10.79 17.27 -67.44
N LEU A 232 -10.04 17.16 -68.56
CA LEU A 232 -9.63 18.32 -69.35
C LEU A 232 -10.81 19.03 -70.01
N SER A 233 -11.69 18.27 -70.68
CA SER A 233 -12.90 18.84 -71.28
C SER A 233 -13.88 19.38 -70.23
N ASP A 234 -14.01 18.70 -69.09
CA ASP A 234 -14.92 19.12 -68.04
C ASP A 234 -14.42 20.41 -67.38
N THR A 235 -13.10 20.56 -67.20
CA THR A 235 -12.48 21.80 -66.70
C THR A 235 -12.77 22.99 -67.61
N ALA A 236 -12.56 22.82 -68.92
CA ALA A 236 -12.83 23.86 -69.90
C ALA A 236 -14.32 24.27 -69.92
N ARG A 237 -15.21 23.27 -70.01
CA ARG A 237 -16.65 23.49 -70.06
C ARG A 237 -17.16 24.12 -68.77
N LYS A 238 -16.69 23.69 -67.59
CA LYS A 238 -17.12 24.23 -66.29
C LYS A 238 -16.69 25.68 -66.11
N TYR A 239 -15.51 26.05 -66.58
CA TYR A 239 -15.07 27.44 -66.57
C TYR A 239 -15.95 28.32 -67.47
N ILE A 240 -16.24 27.85 -68.69
CA ILE A 240 -17.13 28.54 -69.62
C ILE A 240 -18.56 28.62 -69.06
N ASP A 241 -19.01 27.58 -68.36
CA ASP A 241 -20.32 27.50 -67.70
C ASP A 241 -20.52 28.62 -66.67
N GLU A 242 -19.49 28.85 -65.83
CA GLU A 242 -19.55 29.80 -64.73
C GLU A 242 -19.36 31.27 -65.18
N GLU A 243 -18.61 31.52 -66.26
CA GLU A 243 -18.17 32.88 -66.64
C GLU A 243 -18.80 33.42 -67.94
N VAL A 244 -19.28 32.55 -68.84
CA VAL A 244 -19.74 32.96 -70.18
C VAL A 244 -21.14 32.44 -70.50
N TYR A 245 -21.39 31.15 -70.34
CA TYR A 245 -22.63 30.50 -70.77
C TYR A 245 -23.07 29.39 -69.80
N ASP A 246 -24.08 29.67 -68.99
CA ASP A 246 -24.64 28.86 -67.89
C ASP A 246 -25.22 27.48 -68.26
N HIS A 247 -25.05 27.01 -69.49
CA HIS A 247 -25.45 25.65 -69.93
C HIS A 247 -24.33 24.93 -70.70
N ALA A 248 -23.07 25.36 -70.57
CA ALA A 248 -21.92 24.75 -71.23
C ALA A 248 -21.67 23.29 -70.79
N MET A 249 -22.03 22.95 -69.55
CA MET A 249 -21.98 21.57 -69.05
C MET A 249 -23.02 20.65 -69.74
N GLU A 250 -24.19 21.19 -70.08
CA GLU A 250 -25.31 20.42 -70.65
C GLU A 250 -25.30 20.38 -72.19
N SER A 251 -24.51 21.26 -72.81
CA SER A 251 -24.43 21.40 -74.27
C SER A 251 -23.51 20.37 -74.91
N THR A 252 -23.80 19.94 -76.13
CA THR A 252 -22.84 19.18 -76.95
C THR A 252 -21.66 20.07 -77.39
N THR A 253 -20.57 19.46 -77.85
CA THR A 253 -19.39 20.22 -78.30
C THR A 253 -19.73 21.19 -79.43
N ASP A 254 -20.56 20.79 -80.40
CA ASP A 254 -20.94 21.66 -81.52
C ASP A 254 -21.91 22.78 -81.09
N GLU A 255 -22.82 22.51 -80.13
CA GLU A 255 -23.73 23.52 -79.56
C GLU A 255 -22.99 24.58 -78.74
N LEU A 256 -22.03 24.16 -77.89
CA LEU A 256 -21.21 25.07 -77.10
C LEU A 256 -20.44 26.04 -78.00
N ILE A 257 -19.80 25.52 -79.06
CA ILE A 257 -19.04 26.33 -80.00
C ILE A 257 -19.94 27.29 -80.77
N ALA A 258 -21.12 26.83 -81.21
CA ALA A 258 -22.09 27.69 -81.89
C ALA A 258 -22.57 28.84 -80.99
N ARG A 259 -22.75 28.59 -79.69
CA ARG A 259 -23.14 29.60 -78.71
C ARG A 259 -22.02 30.61 -78.45
N LEU A 260 -20.78 30.15 -78.28
CA LEU A 260 -19.63 31.04 -78.11
C LEU A 260 -19.41 31.93 -79.35
N ASP A 261 -19.62 31.40 -80.56
CA ASP A 261 -19.60 32.18 -81.81
C ASP A 261 -20.72 33.24 -81.87
N GLU A 262 -21.85 33.00 -81.21
CA GLU A 262 -22.94 33.97 -81.10
C GLU A 262 -22.60 35.10 -80.13
N GLU A 263 -22.04 34.77 -78.95
CA GLU A 263 -21.61 35.75 -77.93
C GLU A 263 -20.50 36.69 -78.44
N ILE A 264 -19.62 36.21 -79.33
CA ILE A 264 -18.66 37.09 -80.03
C ILE A 264 -19.38 38.06 -80.97
N LYS A 265 -20.40 37.61 -81.70
CA LYS A 265 -21.14 38.45 -82.66
C LYS A 265 -22.00 39.51 -81.97
N THR A 266 -22.53 39.21 -80.79
CA THR A 266 -23.32 40.14 -79.97
C THR A 266 -22.44 41.14 -79.20
N GLY A 267 -21.12 40.93 -79.18
CA GLY A 267 -20.15 41.81 -78.53
C GLY A 267 -20.08 41.65 -77.00
N SER A 268 -20.72 40.60 -76.46
CA SER A 268 -20.69 40.23 -75.04
C SER A 268 -19.38 39.52 -74.65
N LEU A 269 -18.68 38.92 -75.62
CA LEU A 269 -17.38 38.28 -75.43
C LEU A 269 -16.36 38.76 -76.48
N ASN A 270 -15.29 39.42 -76.04
CA ASN A 270 -14.22 39.88 -76.94
C ASN A 270 -13.09 38.84 -77.05
N LEU A 271 -13.36 37.71 -77.72
CA LEU A 271 -12.42 36.61 -77.91
C LEU A 271 -12.06 36.44 -79.39
N ASP A 272 -10.82 36.04 -79.70
CA ASP A 272 -10.42 35.77 -81.08
C ASP A 272 -11.07 34.49 -81.61
N LYS A 273 -11.50 34.52 -82.88
CA LYS A 273 -12.15 33.38 -83.54
C LYS A 273 -11.21 32.18 -83.65
N HIS A 274 -9.91 32.41 -83.76
CA HIS A 274 -8.90 31.35 -83.77
C HIS A 274 -8.93 30.53 -82.48
N THR A 275 -9.10 31.18 -81.33
CA THR A 275 -9.10 30.54 -80.01
C THR A 275 -10.31 29.61 -79.83
N ILE A 276 -11.47 29.96 -80.40
CA ILE A 276 -12.65 29.07 -80.43
C ILE A 276 -12.40 27.84 -81.30
N GLU A 277 -11.77 27.98 -82.45
CA GLU A 277 -11.46 26.84 -83.33
C GLU A 277 -10.42 25.90 -82.68
N GLU A 278 -9.44 26.45 -81.95
CA GLU A 278 -8.51 25.66 -81.13
C GLU A 278 -9.25 24.88 -80.02
N LEU A 279 -10.16 25.55 -79.28
CA LEU A 279 -11.01 24.90 -78.28
C LEU A 279 -11.84 23.76 -78.88
N LYS A 280 -12.48 24.01 -80.04
CA LYS A 280 -13.28 23.01 -80.76
C LYS A 280 -12.45 21.79 -81.14
N SER A 281 -11.23 21.99 -81.60
CA SER A 281 -10.30 20.90 -81.93
C SER A 281 -10.02 20.04 -80.71
N VAL A 282 -9.70 20.65 -79.56
CA VAL A 282 -9.41 19.92 -78.32
C VAL A 282 -10.65 19.18 -77.80
N LEU A 283 -11.83 19.81 -77.80
CA LEU A 283 -13.06 19.17 -77.34
C LEU A 283 -13.46 17.99 -78.23
N LYS A 284 -13.23 18.07 -79.56
CA LYS A 284 -13.43 16.92 -80.46
C LYS A 284 -12.44 15.78 -80.20
N THR A 285 -11.17 16.10 -79.95
CA THR A 285 -10.17 15.10 -79.54
C THR A 285 -10.60 14.43 -78.22
N ALA A 286 -11.12 15.21 -77.27
CA ALA A 286 -11.64 14.70 -76.02
C ALA A 286 -12.84 13.76 -76.23
N ASP A 287 -13.81 14.14 -77.06
CA ASP A 287 -14.95 13.26 -77.40
C ASP A 287 -14.50 11.96 -78.06
N MET A 288 -13.50 12.01 -78.95
CA MET A 288 -12.89 10.81 -79.55
C MET A 288 -12.19 9.92 -78.51
N ALA A 289 -11.49 10.50 -77.53
CA ALA A 289 -10.87 9.75 -76.44
C ALA A 289 -11.92 9.14 -75.49
N LYS A 290 -12.99 9.88 -75.17
CA LYS A 290 -14.07 9.47 -74.26
C LYS A 290 -14.93 8.34 -74.85
N PHE A 291 -15.32 8.46 -76.13
CA PHE A 291 -16.32 7.60 -76.76
C PHE A 291 -15.75 6.66 -77.82
N ALA A 292 -14.77 7.10 -78.62
CA ALA A 292 -14.17 6.30 -79.68
C ALA A 292 -12.89 5.55 -79.25
N LYS A 293 -12.52 5.63 -77.95
CA LYS A 293 -11.29 5.04 -77.38
C LYS A 293 -10.01 5.44 -78.10
N SER A 294 -9.99 6.65 -78.67
CA SER A 294 -8.77 7.23 -79.25
C SER A 294 -7.71 7.41 -78.17
N LYS A 295 -6.44 7.21 -78.54
CA LYS A 295 -5.28 7.40 -77.65
C LYS A 295 -4.30 8.38 -78.30
N PRO A 296 -4.53 9.70 -78.15
CA PRO A 296 -3.57 10.71 -78.57
C PRO A 296 -2.23 10.49 -77.85
N ASP A 297 -1.12 10.81 -78.52
CA ASP A 297 0.19 10.71 -77.90
C ASP A 297 0.36 11.75 -76.78
N ILE A 298 1.32 11.52 -75.89
CA ILE A 298 1.57 12.38 -74.72
C ILE A 298 1.93 13.82 -75.12
N GLY A 299 2.58 14.01 -76.27
CA GLY A 299 2.91 15.34 -76.79
C GLY A 299 1.65 16.11 -77.22
N THR A 300 0.77 15.45 -77.96
CA THR A 300 -0.54 16.00 -78.35
C THR A 300 -1.42 16.30 -77.12
N ALA A 301 -1.49 15.39 -76.15
CA ALA A 301 -2.26 15.60 -74.92
C ALA A 301 -1.79 16.83 -74.11
N LYS A 302 -0.46 17.06 -74.04
CA LYS A 302 0.10 18.26 -73.40
C LYS A 302 -0.18 19.53 -74.20
N ALA A 303 -0.16 19.46 -75.53
CA ALA A 303 -0.51 20.58 -76.39
C ALA A 303 -1.99 20.97 -76.21
N ASP A 304 -2.89 19.98 -76.20
CA ASP A 304 -4.32 20.16 -75.95
C ASP A 304 -4.59 20.81 -74.59
N ARG A 305 -3.86 20.40 -73.55
CA ARG A 305 -3.94 21.02 -72.23
C ARG A 305 -3.52 22.49 -72.23
N ASN A 306 -2.45 22.84 -72.96
CA ASN A 306 -2.01 24.23 -73.08
C ASN A 306 -3.01 25.09 -73.86
N VAL A 307 -3.70 24.51 -74.85
CA VAL A 307 -4.79 25.18 -75.54
C VAL A 307 -5.94 25.50 -74.58
N ILE A 308 -6.33 24.57 -73.69
CA ILE A 308 -7.37 24.85 -72.68
C ILE A 308 -6.94 25.96 -71.71
N GLU A 309 -5.70 25.95 -71.23
CA GLU A 309 -5.18 27.03 -70.38
C GLU A 309 -5.20 28.38 -71.11
N LYS A 310 -4.79 28.42 -72.38
CA LYS A 310 -4.82 29.62 -73.22
C LYS A 310 -6.25 30.15 -73.36
N VAL A 311 -7.21 29.29 -73.68
CA VAL A 311 -8.64 29.65 -73.78
C VAL A 311 -9.13 30.27 -72.47
N ILE A 312 -8.87 29.62 -71.33
CA ILE A 312 -9.27 30.13 -70.00
C ILE A 312 -8.68 31.52 -69.73
N ASN A 313 -7.40 31.73 -70.05
CA ASN A 313 -6.72 33.01 -69.87
C ASN A 313 -7.29 34.12 -70.77
N GLU A 314 -7.52 33.83 -72.03
CA GLU A 314 -8.04 34.80 -73.00
C GLU A 314 -9.51 35.15 -72.72
N THR A 315 -10.32 34.17 -72.33
CA THR A 315 -11.71 34.40 -71.89
C THR A 315 -11.77 35.28 -70.64
N LYS A 316 -10.90 35.07 -69.64
CA LYS A 316 -10.83 35.94 -68.46
C LYS A 316 -10.57 37.41 -68.81
N ASN A 317 -9.64 37.65 -69.72
CA ASN A 317 -9.26 39.02 -70.12
C ASN A 317 -10.34 39.70 -70.98
N ALA A 318 -11.27 38.92 -71.55
CA ALA A 318 -12.36 39.40 -72.38
C ALA A 318 -13.60 39.83 -71.57
N ILE A 319 -13.65 39.52 -70.28
CA ILE A 319 -14.76 39.87 -69.37
C ILE A 319 -14.40 41.20 -68.67
N PRO A 320 -15.31 42.21 -68.65
CA PRO A 320 -15.04 43.49 -68.00
C PRO A 320 -14.87 43.36 -66.48
N GLU A 321 -13.90 44.07 -65.90
CA GLU A 321 -13.66 44.04 -64.45
C GLU A 321 -14.85 44.66 -63.67
N PRO A 322 -15.19 44.12 -62.48
CA PRO A 322 -16.26 44.67 -61.63
C PRO A 322 -15.96 46.11 -61.18
N THR A 323 -17.01 46.88 -60.91
CA THR A 323 -16.90 48.29 -60.51
C THR A 323 -16.34 48.43 -59.08
N GLU A 324 -15.59 49.51 -58.78
CA GLU A 324 -14.94 49.73 -57.46
C GLU A 324 -15.91 49.67 -56.27
N GLU A 325 -17.14 50.17 -56.45
CA GLU A 325 -18.20 50.11 -55.43
C GLU A 325 -18.66 48.67 -55.11
N GLU A 326 -18.69 47.79 -56.11
CA GLU A 326 -19.07 46.38 -55.96
C GLU A 326 -17.98 45.58 -55.23
N LEU A 327 -16.72 45.89 -55.50
CA LEU A 327 -15.57 45.29 -54.82
C LEU A 327 -15.53 45.66 -53.33
N LEU A 328 -15.78 46.92 -53.00
CA LEU A 328 -15.83 47.38 -51.61
C LEU A 328 -17.00 46.75 -50.83
N ALA A 329 -18.17 46.64 -51.46
CA ALA A 329 -19.34 45.99 -50.85
C ALA A 329 -19.09 44.50 -50.57
N ASP A 330 -18.42 43.78 -51.47
CA ASP A 330 -18.05 42.38 -51.25
C ASP A 330 -17.00 42.23 -50.13
N GLU A 331 -16.00 43.12 -50.07
CA GLU A 331 -14.97 43.06 -49.02
C GLU A 331 -15.57 43.28 -47.63
N GLU A 332 -16.46 44.26 -47.48
CA GLU A 332 -17.19 44.50 -46.23
C GLU A 332 -18.09 43.32 -45.85
N TYR A 333 -18.82 42.77 -46.82
CA TYR A 333 -19.64 41.58 -46.60
C TYR A 333 -18.77 40.40 -46.12
N ARG A 334 -17.65 40.13 -46.78
CA ARG A 334 -16.70 39.09 -46.38
C ARG A 334 -16.11 39.31 -44.99
N LYS A 335 -15.75 40.55 -44.64
CA LYS A 335 -15.27 40.91 -43.29
C LYS A 335 -16.34 40.63 -42.25
N THR A 336 -17.59 41.07 -42.45
CA THR A 336 -18.67 40.82 -41.48
C THR A 336 -18.99 39.33 -41.32
N VAL A 337 -18.94 38.55 -42.41
CA VAL A 337 -19.11 37.09 -42.36
C VAL A 337 -17.94 36.42 -41.62
N ALA A 338 -16.70 36.85 -41.88
CA ALA A 338 -15.51 36.34 -41.22
C ALA A 338 -15.52 36.63 -39.70
N GLU A 339 -15.90 37.83 -39.30
CA GLU A 339 -16.06 38.21 -37.89
C GLU A 339 -17.14 37.38 -37.19
N LYS A 340 -18.31 37.19 -37.82
CA LYS A 340 -19.37 36.31 -37.31
C LYS A 340 -18.89 34.86 -37.17
N LYS A 341 -18.13 34.35 -38.14
CA LYS A 341 -17.52 33.01 -38.09
C LYS A 341 -16.50 32.90 -36.94
N LEU A 342 -15.65 33.90 -36.74
CA LEU A 342 -14.66 33.93 -35.67
C LEU A 342 -15.32 33.97 -34.29
N ARG A 343 -16.29 34.86 -34.07
CA ARG A 343 -17.03 34.96 -32.80
C ARG A 343 -17.72 33.64 -32.45
N ARG A 344 -18.40 33.02 -33.42
CA ARG A 344 -19.01 31.68 -33.21
C ARG A 344 -17.96 30.65 -32.82
N LYS A 345 -16.81 30.62 -33.51
CA LYS A 345 -15.73 29.67 -33.21
C LYS A 345 -15.17 29.85 -31.79
N ILE A 346 -14.99 31.10 -31.33
CA ILE A 346 -14.55 31.40 -29.97
C ILE A 346 -15.59 30.95 -28.96
N ILE A 347 -16.87 31.32 -29.15
CA ILE A 347 -17.96 30.93 -28.24
C ILE A 347 -18.08 29.41 -28.13
N PHE A 348 -18.13 28.69 -29.26
CA PHE A 348 -18.19 27.22 -29.25
C PHE A 348 -16.92 26.60 -28.66
N GLY A 349 -15.75 27.18 -28.92
CA GLY A 349 -14.49 26.76 -28.32
C GLY A 349 -14.50 26.90 -26.79
N SER A 350 -14.95 28.05 -26.28
CA SER A 350 -15.08 28.30 -24.84
C SER A 350 -16.10 27.38 -24.18
N ILE A 351 -17.27 27.17 -24.80
CA ILE A 351 -18.29 26.23 -24.30
C ILE A 351 -17.73 24.82 -24.25
N ALA A 352 -17.02 24.38 -25.30
CA ALA A 352 -16.38 23.07 -25.32
C ALA A 352 -15.31 22.96 -24.21
N GLY A 353 -14.49 23.99 -23.99
CA GLY A 353 -13.49 24.03 -22.93
C GLY A 353 -14.10 23.92 -21.53
N VAL A 354 -15.14 24.71 -21.25
CA VAL A 354 -15.89 24.63 -19.97
C VAL A 354 -16.56 23.27 -19.81
N GLY A 355 -17.13 22.72 -20.88
CA GLY A 355 -17.71 21.38 -20.89
C GLY A 355 -16.72 20.29 -20.52
N VAL A 356 -15.50 20.33 -21.09
CA VAL A 356 -14.42 19.39 -20.72
C VAL A 356 -14.09 19.50 -19.24
N ILE A 357 -13.87 20.70 -18.71
CA ILE A 357 -13.55 20.91 -17.29
C ILE A 357 -14.66 20.34 -16.40
N ALA A 358 -15.93 20.66 -16.71
CA ALA A 358 -17.08 20.17 -15.96
C ALA A 358 -17.19 18.63 -15.98
N ILE A 359 -16.95 18.00 -17.13
CA ILE A 359 -16.94 16.54 -17.26
C ILE A 359 -15.82 15.93 -16.42
N THR A 360 -14.60 16.47 -16.48
CA THR A 360 -13.49 15.99 -15.63
C THR A 360 -13.83 16.11 -14.14
N LEU A 361 -14.35 17.25 -13.68
CA LEU A 361 -14.76 17.42 -12.28
C LEU A 361 -15.85 16.42 -11.88
N MET A 362 -16.83 16.19 -12.75
CA MET A 362 -17.89 15.20 -12.51
C MET A 362 -17.32 13.78 -12.39
N ILE A 363 -16.36 13.40 -13.25
CA ILE A 363 -15.68 12.10 -13.16
C ILE A 363 -14.94 11.98 -11.83
N PHE A 364 -14.18 13.01 -11.41
CA PHE A 364 -13.49 13.01 -10.12
C PHE A 364 -14.48 12.84 -8.95
N ILE A 365 -15.62 13.56 -8.98
CA ILE A 365 -16.66 13.45 -7.95
C ILE A 365 -17.24 12.04 -7.89
N VAL A 366 -17.51 11.41 -9.03
CA VAL A 366 -18.03 10.03 -9.08
C VAL A 366 -16.99 9.01 -8.59
N VAL A 367 -15.70 9.23 -8.87
CA VAL A 367 -14.61 8.29 -8.57
C VAL A 367 -14.13 8.37 -7.12
N LYS A 368 -14.01 9.59 -6.58
CA LYS A 368 -13.41 9.88 -5.26
C LYS A 368 -14.43 10.37 -4.22
N GLY A 369 -15.64 10.72 -4.64
CA GLY A 369 -16.65 11.33 -3.79
C GLY A 369 -16.58 12.87 -3.80
N TYR A 370 -17.72 13.51 -3.57
CA TYR A 370 -17.86 14.98 -3.62
C TYR A 370 -16.93 15.68 -2.62
N ASP A 371 -16.94 15.26 -1.35
CA ASP A 371 -16.19 15.98 -0.31
C ASP A 371 -14.68 15.89 -0.53
N VAL A 372 -14.16 14.74 -0.96
CA VAL A 372 -12.71 14.58 -1.22
C VAL A 372 -12.23 15.51 -2.34
N VAL A 373 -13.05 15.66 -3.40
CA VAL A 373 -12.75 16.58 -4.51
C VAL A 373 -12.84 18.03 -4.05
N LYS A 374 -13.90 18.38 -3.32
CA LYS A 374 -14.07 19.70 -2.73
C LYS A 374 -12.86 20.06 -1.84
N ASP A 375 -12.44 19.16 -0.96
CA ASP A 375 -11.32 19.34 -0.04
C ASP A 375 -9.97 19.44 -0.77
N SER A 376 -9.79 18.74 -1.90
CA SER A 376 -8.59 18.88 -2.74
C SER A 376 -8.51 20.21 -3.47
N ILE A 377 -9.64 20.78 -3.89
CA ILE A 377 -9.67 22.02 -4.69
C ILE A 377 -9.69 23.26 -3.79
N LEU A 378 -10.52 23.25 -2.74
CA LEU A 378 -10.69 24.37 -1.81
C LEU A 378 -9.70 24.31 -0.62
N GLY A 379 -9.03 23.18 -0.43
CA GLY A 379 -8.18 22.92 0.72
C GLY A 379 -8.95 22.41 1.93
N HIS A 380 -8.30 21.57 2.73
CA HIS A 380 -8.82 21.10 4.02
C HIS A 380 -7.68 21.02 5.04
N PRO A 381 -7.78 21.68 6.22
CA PRO A 381 -6.67 21.82 7.16
C PRO A 381 -6.02 20.49 7.57
N THR A 382 -6.83 19.48 7.91
CA THR A 382 -6.31 18.19 8.39
C THR A 382 -5.84 17.28 7.26
N LYS A 383 -6.33 17.51 6.03
CA LYS A 383 -5.84 16.80 4.85
C LYS A 383 -4.42 17.25 4.51
N GLU A 384 -4.15 18.54 4.63
CA GLU A 384 -2.79 19.08 4.49
C GLU A 384 -1.84 18.45 5.52
N LEU A 385 -2.28 18.26 6.77
CA LEU A 385 -1.50 17.56 7.79
C LEU A 385 -1.20 16.10 7.43
N ALA A 386 -2.15 15.41 6.78
CA ALA A 386 -1.95 14.04 6.34
C ALA A 386 -0.95 13.92 5.18
N GLU A 387 -0.99 14.87 4.22
CA GLU A 387 -0.20 14.85 2.98
C GLU A 387 1.19 15.49 3.10
N THR A 388 1.42 16.32 4.13
CA THR A 388 2.73 16.95 4.38
C THR A 388 3.80 15.90 4.74
N GLU A 389 5.09 16.22 4.57
CA GLU A 389 6.19 15.41 5.11
C GLU A 389 6.24 15.47 6.64
N TRP A 390 6.41 14.30 7.27
CA TRP A 390 6.37 14.19 8.74
C TRP A 390 7.77 14.26 9.33
N ILE A 391 7.89 14.98 10.45
CA ILE A 391 9.15 15.21 11.14
C ILE A 391 9.13 14.40 12.42
N SER A 392 10.20 13.64 12.68
CA SER A 392 10.42 12.98 13.97
C SER A 392 11.24 13.90 14.88
N SER A 393 10.78 14.13 16.09
CA SER A 393 11.45 15.02 17.05
C SER A 393 11.31 14.48 18.47
N ALA A 394 12.33 14.71 19.29
CA ALA A 394 12.34 14.38 20.71
C ALA A 394 11.99 15.61 21.55
N TYR A 395 11.01 15.46 22.43
CA TYR A 395 10.48 16.53 23.26
C TYR A 395 10.63 16.23 24.75
N GLY A 396 10.93 17.29 25.50
CA GLY A 396 10.92 17.25 26.95
C GLY A 396 12.05 16.44 27.59
N ALA A 397 11.95 16.31 28.90
CA ALA A 397 12.83 15.45 29.69
C ALA A 397 11.97 14.82 30.81
N PRO A 398 11.87 13.47 30.91
CA PRO A 398 12.52 12.48 30.06
C PRO A 398 12.00 12.53 28.60
N PRO A 399 12.84 12.27 27.60
CA PRO A 399 12.52 12.57 26.21
C PRO A 399 11.46 11.64 25.62
N VAL A 400 10.47 12.24 24.95
CA VAL A 400 9.44 11.56 24.16
C VAL A 400 9.72 11.82 22.68
N THR A 401 10.00 10.78 21.91
CA THR A 401 10.14 10.89 20.45
C THR A 401 8.79 10.66 19.80
N ILE A 402 8.39 11.57 18.91
CA ILE A 402 7.11 11.50 18.21
C ILE A 402 7.27 12.05 16.79
N SER A 403 6.53 11.47 15.85
CA SER A 403 6.44 11.96 14.49
C SER A 403 5.17 12.81 14.32
N THR A 404 5.35 14.07 13.92
CA THR A 404 4.25 15.02 13.74
C THR A 404 4.36 15.74 12.39
N PRO A 405 3.23 16.18 11.82
CA PRO A 405 3.22 16.93 10.55
C PRO A 405 3.75 18.37 10.68
N LYS A 406 3.77 18.91 11.91
CA LYS A 406 4.34 20.21 12.25
C LYS A 406 5.10 20.12 13.57
N VAL A 407 6.13 20.94 13.72
CA VAL A 407 6.94 20.99 14.95
C VAL A 407 6.09 21.52 16.12
N LEU A 408 6.11 20.81 17.24
CA LEU A 408 5.45 21.25 18.47
C LEU A 408 6.23 22.40 19.13
N ILE A 409 5.51 23.42 19.58
CA ILE A 409 6.08 24.62 20.17
C ILE A 409 5.99 24.51 21.69
N ARG A 410 7.09 24.81 22.39
CA ARG A 410 7.13 24.81 23.86
C ARG A 410 6.14 25.84 24.42
N ASN A 411 5.22 25.36 25.26
CA ASN A 411 4.32 26.17 26.06
C ASN A 411 4.97 26.44 27.42
N ASN A 412 5.28 27.71 27.69
CA ASN A 412 5.98 28.11 28.92
C ASN A 412 4.98 28.24 30.07
N PHE A 413 4.77 27.17 30.83
CA PHE A 413 4.05 27.22 32.10
C PHE A 413 5.04 27.49 33.24
N GLN A 414 4.77 28.51 34.06
CA GLN A 414 5.55 28.75 35.27
C GLN A 414 5.01 27.87 36.40
N LEU A 415 5.87 27.03 36.98
CA LEU A 415 5.52 26.24 38.16
C LEU A 415 5.22 27.18 39.33
N THR A 416 4.13 26.92 40.06
CA THR A 416 3.86 27.57 41.34
C THR A 416 4.90 27.17 42.38
N GLU A 417 5.08 27.96 43.44
CA GLU A 417 6.06 27.66 44.50
C GLU A 417 5.80 26.29 45.16
N GLU A 418 4.53 25.89 45.27
CA GLU A 418 4.13 24.55 45.74
C GLU A 418 4.56 23.44 44.78
N GLN A 419 4.41 23.66 43.47
CA GLN A 419 4.81 22.69 42.45
C GLN A 419 6.33 22.54 42.36
N LYS A 420 7.10 23.62 42.57
CA LYS A 420 8.58 23.57 42.57
C LYS A 420 9.18 22.69 43.67
N GLN A 421 8.47 22.52 44.79
CA GLN A 421 8.92 21.64 45.87
C GLN A 421 8.86 20.15 45.48
N ILE A 422 7.92 19.79 44.59
CA ILE A 422 7.65 18.40 44.21
C ILE A 422 8.24 18.07 42.83
N LEU A 423 8.22 19.03 41.91
CA LEU A 423 8.63 18.87 40.53
C LEU A 423 10.01 19.46 40.29
N LYS A 424 10.88 18.66 39.69
CA LYS A 424 12.17 19.09 39.16
C LYS A 424 12.01 19.86 37.85
N GLY A 425 10.98 19.53 37.08
CA GLY A 425 10.65 20.22 35.83
C GLY A 425 9.30 19.77 35.26
N ASN A 426 8.66 20.67 34.54
CA ASN A 426 7.46 20.41 33.74
C ASN A 426 7.63 21.13 32.39
N GLU A 427 7.59 20.37 31.31
CA GLU A 427 7.69 20.90 29.95
C GLU A 427 6.49 20.41 29.15
N THR A 428 5.83 21.33 28.45
CA THR A 428 4.69 21.01 27.58
C THR A 428 4.94 21.61 26.20
N PHE A 429 4.69 20.84 25.15
CA PHE A 429 4.87 21.23 23.76
C PHE A 429 3.57 21.00 23.01
N ILE A 430 3.11 22.01 22.27
CA ILE A 430 1.77 22.00 21.67
C ILE A 430 1.78 22.34 20.19
N TYR A 431 0.79 21.82 19.47
CA TYR A 431 0.37 22.28 18.15
C TYR A 431 -1.15 22.39 18.12
N GLY A 432 -1.68 23.51 17.63
CA GLY A 432 -3.12 23.77 17.57
C GLY A 432 -3.72 24.16 18.93
N SER A 433 -5.02 23.93 19.09
CA SER A 433 -5.76 24.22 20.33
C SER A 433 -6.90 23.22 20.52
N LEU A 434 -7.33 23.02 21.77
CA LEU A 434 -8.42 22.08 22.11
C LEU A 434 -9.74 22.36 21.37
N VAL A 435 -9.98 23.64 21.03
CA VAL A 435 -11.16 24.12 20.29
C VAL A 435 -10.93 24.26 18.78
N GLY A 436 -9.76 23.85 18.28
CA GLY A 436 -9.40 23.86 16.88
C GLY A 436 -9.72 22.54 16.17
N ASN A 437 -9.34 22.45 14.90
CA ASN A 437 -9.59 21.25 14.08
C ASN A 437 -8.71 20.06 14.52
N PHE A 438 -7.50 20.35 14.99
CA PHE A 438 -6.52 19.36 15.40
C PHE A 438 -5.60 19.94 16.48
N PHE A 439 -5.37 19.17 17.54
CA PHE A 439 -4.54 19.54 18.68
C PHE A 439 -3.62 18.39 19.06
N ILE A 440 -2.36 18.72 19.31
CA ILE A 440 -1.34 17.79 19.81
C ILE A 440 -0.70 18.45 21.02
N SER A 441 -0.53 17.68 22.10
CA SER A 441 0.24 18.10 23.26
C SER A 441 1.16 16.97 23.70
N VAL A 442 2.41 17.31 23.99
CA VAL A 442 3.38 16.42 24.63
C VAL A 442 3.82 17.08 25.92
N SER A 443 3.55 16.45 27.06
CA SER A 443 3.88 16.95 28.39
C SER A 443 4.79 15.97 29.09
N THR A 444 5.90 16.46 29.65
CA THR A 444 6.87 15.67 30.40
C THR A 444 7.08 16.30 31.77
N VAL A 445 6.99 15.49 32.82
CA VAL A 445 7.15 15.90 34.21
C VAL A 445 8.28 15.09 34.84
N GLN A 446 9.18 15.77 35.55
CA GLN A 446 10.18 15.15 36.40
C GLN A 446 9.89 15.46 37.85
N TYR A 447 9.95 14.45 38.70
CA TYR A 447 9.80 14.59 40.13
C TYR A 447 11.17 14.78 40.81
N ASN A 448 11.20 15.50 41.92
CA ASN A 448 12.42 15.68 42.74
C ASN A 448 12.85 14.39 43.44
N GLN A 449 11.92 13.46 43.67
CA GLN A 449 12.14 12.14 44.27
C GLN A 449 11.43 11.07 43.44
N LYS A 450 11.80 9.80 43.63
CA LYS A 450 11.15 8.69 42.92
C LYS A 450 9.71 8.55 43.41
N THR A 451 8.78 9.16 42.68
CA THR A 451 7.34 9.13 42.94
C THR A 451 6.70 8.04 42.12
N GLU A 452 5.89 7.19 42.75
CA GLU A 452 5.04 6.24 42.04
C GLU A 452 3.82 7.01 41.51
N VAL A 453 3.70 7.08 40.19
CA VAL A 453 2.60 7.79 39.54
C VAL A 453 1.41 6.84 39.46
N ASP A 454 0.34 7.17 40.16
CA ASP A 454 -0.93 6.46 40.05
C ASP A 454 -1.60 6.85 38.73
N LEU A 455 -1.44 5.98 37.73
CA LEU A 455 -1.99 6.20 36.38
C LEU A 455 -3.53 6.25 36.38
N ASN A 456 -4.23 5.73 37.40
CA ASN A 456 -5.69 5.89 37.51
C ASN A 456 -6.09 7.32 37.89
N LYS A 457 -5.33 7.95 38.80
CA LYS A 457 -5.54 9.37 39.17
C LYS A 457 -5.23 10.33 38.03
N VAL A 458 -4.36 9.93 37.10
CA VAL A 458 -4.11 10.68 35.86
C VAL A 458 -5.38 10.76 35.01
N VAL A 459 -6.15 9.67 34.92
CA VAL A 459 -7.43 9.64 34.19
C VAL A 459 -8.44 10.63 34.79
N GLU A 460 -8.54 10.69 36.12
CA GLU A 460 -9.41 11.66 36.82
C GLU A 460 -8.97 13.11 36.57
N GLY A 461 -7.66 13.38 36.62
CA GLY A 461 -7.10 14.70 36.35
C GLY A 461 -7.32 15.21 34.93
N VAL A 462 -7.39 14.31 33.95
CA VAL A 462 -7.70 14.62 32.55
C VAL A 462 -9.10 15.21 32.40
N VAL A 463 -10.10 14.60 33.03
CA VAL A 463 -11.49 15.09 32.97
C VAL A 463 -11.58 16.48 33.57
N GLY A 464 -10.98 16.69 34.75
CA GLY A 464 -10.97 18.00 35.39
C GLY A 464 -10.27 19.08 34.54
N ASN A 465 -9.23 18.72 33.80
CA ASN A 465 -8.56 19.65 32.88
C ASN A 465 -9.49 20.05 31.73
N PHE A 466 -10.16 19.09 31.08
CA PHE A 466 -11.11 19.36 30.01
C PHE A 466 -12.30 20.21 30.47
N GLU A 467 -12.87 19.91 31.65
CA GLU A 467 -13.95 20.71 32.24
C GLU A 467 -13.53 22.15 32.51
N SER A 468 -12.31 22.36 33.02
CA SER A 468 -11.76 23.71 33.25
C SER A 468 -11.62 24.53 31.96
N GLN A 469 -11.46 23.85 30.82
CA GLN A 469 -11.41 24.44 29.48
C GLN A 469 -12.79 24.54 28.81
N GLY A 470 -13.87 24.20 29.53
CA GLY A 470 -15.25 24.34 29.07
C GLY A 470 -15.77 23.15 28.26
N ALA A 471 -15.09 22.00 28.29
CA ALA A 471 -15.60 20.77 27.70
C ALA A 471 -16.76 20.19 28.53
N LYS A 472 -17.70 19.56 27.84
CA LYS A 472 -18.91 18.90 28.38
C LYS A 472 -19.06 17.52 27.76
N ASN A 473 -19.96 16.71 28.33
CA ASN A 473 -20.32 15.39 27.81
C ASN A 473 -19.09 14.49 27.54
N ILE A 474 -18.12 14.53 28.47
CA ILE A 474 -16.86 13.81 28.35
C ILE A 474 -17.12 12.33 28.60
N THR A 475 -16.77 11.48 27.63
CA THR A 475 -16.68 10.05 27.82
C THR A 475 -15.23 9.65 28.01
N VAL A 476 -14.98 8.67 28.88
CA VAL A 476 -13.64 8.19 29.20
C VAL A 476 -13.62 6.68 29.10
N LYS A 477 -12.63 6.16 28.38
CA LYS A 477 -12.28 4.75 28.31
C LYS A 477 -10.78 4.63 28.43
N ASP A 478 -10.31 3.68 29.20
CA ASP A 478 -8.89 3.37 29.36
C ASP A 478 -8.60 1.92 28.96
N GLU A 479 -7.40 1.70 28.43
CA GLU A 479 -6.85 0.38 28.14
C GLU A 479 -5.35 0.37 28.39
N GLU A 480 -4.81 -0.79 28.78
CA GLU A 480 -3.36 -0.99 28.84
C GLU A 480 -2.75 -0.80 27.44
N TYR A 481 -1.62 -0.11 27.37
CA TYR A 481 -0.92 0.17 26.13
C TYR A 481 0.57 -0.11 26.26
N GLU A 482 1.13 -0.71 25.21
CA GLU A 482 2.55 -0.96 25.10
C GLU A 482 3.06 -0.37 23.78
N THR A 483 4.10 0.46 23.86
CA THR A 483 4.76 0.99 22.65
C THR A 483 5.52 -0.11 21.92
N LEU A 484 5.90 0.12 20.65
CA LEU A 484 6.74 -0.82 19.89
C LEU A 484 8.09 -1.12 20.57
N ALA A 485 8.57 -0.20 21.40
CA ALA A 485 9.81 -0.33 22.17
C ALA A 485 9.62 -1.02 23.54
N GLY A 486 8.39 -1.47 23.87
CA GLY A 486 8.09 -2.19 25.11
C GLY A 486 7.74 -1.31 26.32
N ALA A 487 7.67 0.01 26.14
CA ALA A 487 7.27 0.92 27.21
C ALA A 487 5.78 0.74 27.53
N LYS A 488 5.46 0.51 28.81
CA LYS A 488 4.09 0.24 29.30
C LYS A 488 3.44 1.51 29.82
N GLY A 489 2.18 1.70 29.46
CA GLY A 489 1.39 2.86 29.87
C GLY A 489 -0.11 2.58 29.81
N ILE A 490 -0.89 3.64 30.01
CA ILE A 490 -2.34 3.61 29.87
C ILE A 490 -2.73 4.53 28.71
N LYS A 491 -3.49 3.96 27.77
CA LYS A 491 -4.15 4.73 26.72
C LYS A 491 -5.54 5.11 27.18
N VAL A 492 -5.82 6.40 27.19
CA VAL A 492 -7.14 6.97 27.54
C VAL A 492 -7.74 7.58 26.29
N PHE A 493 -8.98 7.27 25.97
CA PHE A 493 -9.65 7.80 24.80
C PHE A 493 -11.14 7.97 25.04
N GLY A 494 -11.74 8.85 24.26
CA GLY A 494 -13.16 9.13 24.35
C GLY A 494 -13.56 10.28 23.45
N ASN A 495 -14.73 10.83 23.73
CA ASN A 495 -15.23 12.02 23.07
C ASN A 495 -15.56 13.10 24.11
N LEU A 496 -15.53 14.34 23.64
CA LEU A 496 -15.92 15.51 24.39
C LEU A 496 -16.64 16.49 23.48
N GLU A 497 -17.45 17.35 24.07
CA GLU A 497 -18.12 18.45 23.39
C GLU A 497 -17.55 19.77 23.91
N VAL A 498 -17.02 20.59 23.02
CA VAL A 498 -16.45 21.89 23.38
C VAL A 498 -17.06 22.98 22.53
N VAL A 499 -17.41 24.10 23.17
CA VAL A 499 -17.91 25.27 22.44
C VAL A 499 -16.72 26.10 21.99
N ASN A 500 -16.52 26.22 20.69
CA ASN A 500 -15.47 27.07 20.15
C ASN A 500 -15.77 28.53 20.50
N THR A 501 -14.85 29.17 21.22
CA THR A 501 -15.03 30.50 21.80
C THR A 501 -15.19 31.59 20.74
N VAL A 502 -14.64 31.37 19.54
CA VAL A 502 -14.65 32.28 18.39
C VAL A 502 -15.90 32.05 17.53
N THR A 503 -16.17 30.82 17.11
CA THR A 503 -17.27 30.52 16.19
C THR A 503 -18.62 30.36 16.90
N LYS A 504 -18.62 30.24 18.24
CA LYS A 504 -19.78 29.92 19.09
C LYS A 504 -20.49 28.62 18.73
N LYS A 505 -19.86 27.77 17.90
CA LYS A 505 -20.40 26.46 17.54
C LYS A 505 -19.90 25.42 18.52
N GLU A 506 -20.79 24.50 18.86
CA GLU A 506 -20.43 23.28 19.57
C GLU A 506 -19.74 22.32 18.59
N GLN A 507 -18.56 21.83 19.00
CA GLN A 507 -17.75 20.90 18.26
C GLN A 507 -17.64 19.60 19.05
N LYS A 508 -17.92 18.49 18.38
CA LYS A 508 -17.73 17.14 18.90
C LYS A 508 -16.31 16.70 18.54
N SER A 509 -15.49 16.45 19.54
CA SER A 509 -14.10 16.06 19.33
C SER A 509 -13.84 14.70 19.95
N ASP A 510 -13.10 13.86 19.23
CA ASP A 510 -12.49 12.67 19.80
C ASP A 510 -11.11 13.04 20.36
N TYR A 511 -10.73 12.41 21.47
CA TYR A 511 -9.41 12.57 22.05
C TYR A 511 -8.77 11.22 22.33
N LEU A 512 -7.45 11.20 22.26
CA LEU A 512 -6.62 10.05 22.58
C LEU A 512 -5.39 10.54 23.34
N MET A 513 -5.14 9.90 24.47
CA MET A 513 -4.00 10.18 25.34
C MET A 513 -3.21 8.91 25.60
N LEU A 514 -1.90 9.01 25.56
CA LEU A 514 -0.99 7.98 26.07
C LEU A 514 -0.29 8.54 27.31
N ASN A 515 -0.38 7.80 28.41
CA ASN A 515 0.19 8.18 29.69
C ASN A 515 1.21 7.13 30.12
N PHE A 516 2.42 7.56 30.43
CA PHE A 516 3.53 6.69 30.81
C PHE A 516 4.17 7.19 32.10
N ALA A 517 4.62 6.24 32.93
CA ALA A 517 5.33 6.50 34.17
C ALA A 517 6.69 5.78 34.14
N GLU A 518 7.62 6.30 33.34
CA GLU A 518 8.96 5.73 33.17
C GLU A 518 10.08 6.68 33.62
N ASN A 519 11.21 6.11 34.02
CA ASN A 519 12.43 6.84 34.41
C ASN A 519 12.25 7.84 35.57
N GLY A 520 11.32 7.55 36.49
CA GLY A 520 11.02 8.43 37.64
C GLY A 520 10.34 9.74 37.24
N GLY A 521 9.79 9.81 36.03
CA GLY A 521 8.99 10.92 35.52
C GLY A 521 7.64 10.44 34.99
N PHE A 522 6.89 11.39 34.43
CA PHE A 522 5.59 11.15 33.80
C PHE A 522 5.59 11.79 32.41
N GLN A 523 5.13 11.05 31.41
CA GLN A 523 5.02 11.51 30.03
C GLN A 523 3.59 11.34 29.54
N GLN A 524 3.01 12.39 29.00
CA GLN A 524 1.68 12.39 28.42
C GLN A 524 1.73 12.91 26.99
N ILE A 525 1.15 12.13 26.08
CA ILE A 525 0.92 12.54 24.69
C ILE A 525 -0.58 12.60 24.52
N MET A 526 -1.13 13.75 24.13
CA MET A 526 -2.54 13.95 23.87
C MET A 526 -2.72 14.40 22.42
N VAL A 527 -3.71 13.81 21.76
CA VAL A 527 -4.21 14.25 20.46
C VAL A 527 -5.72 14.47 20.58
N VAL A 528 -6.21 15.63 20.15
CA VAL A 528 -7.65 15.95 20.10
C VAL A 528 -7.99 16.41 18.69
N TYR A 529 -9.08 15.89 18.15
CA TYR A 529 -9.48 16.20 16.78
C TYR A 529 -10.98 16.17 16.60
N ASP A 530 -11.48 16.92 15.61
CA ASP A 530 -12.90 16.92 15.25
C ASP A 530 -13.35 15.52 14.83
N LYS A 531 -14.41 15.03 15.45
CA LYS A 531 -14.99 13.71 15.20
C LYS A 531 -15.54 13.57 13.78
N GLU A 532 -16.03 14.67 13.21
CA GLU A 532 -16.61 14.70 11.87
C GLU A 532 -15.54 14.85 10.77
N ASP A 533 -14.28 15.07 11.15
CA ASP A 533 -13.16 15.20 10.21
C ASP A 533 -12.67 13.84 9.71
N ARG A 534 -12.79 13.64 8.40
CA ARG A 534 -12.47 12.37 7.73
C ARG A 534 -11.00 12.01 7.73
N TYR A 535 -10.10 12.99 7.81
CA TYR A 535 -8.66 12.77 7.74
C TYR A 535 -8.03 12.71 9.14
N ALA A 536 -8.67 13.34 10.13
CA ALA A 536 -8.08 13.54 11.45
C ALA A 536 -7.76 12.24 12.20
N LYS A 537 -8.65 11.25 12.13
CA LYS A 537 -8.44 9.96 12.80
C LYS A 537 -7.18 9.24 12.33
N GLU A 538 -6.90 9.28 11.02
CA GLU A 538 -5.70 8.67 10.44
C GLU A 538 -4.43 9.39 10.88
N VAL A 539 -4.44 10.73 10.85
CA VAL A 539 -3.34 11.56 11.36
C VAL A 539 -3.10 11.28 12.84
N ALA A 540 -4.16 11.26 13.66
CA ALA A 540 -4.04 10.95 15.08
C ALA A 540 -3.44 9.56 15.33
N GLN A 541 -3.91 8.54 14.62
CA GLN A 541 -3.39 7.18 14.78
C GLN A 541 -1.91 7.08 14.36
N ARG A 542 -1.50 7.76 13.29
CA ARG A 542 -0.11 7.79 12.85
C ARG A 542 0.79 8.47 13.89
N ILE A 543 0.34 9.56 14.52
CA ILE A 543 1.06 10.22 15.62
C ILE A 543 1.23 9.26 16.79
N ILE A 544 0.13 8.67 17.27
CA ILE A 544 0.12 7.78 18.44
C ILE A 544 0.99 6.54 18.22
N ASN A 545 0.97 5.96 17.01
CA ASN A 545 1.80 4.81 16.66
C ASN A 545 3.30 5.15 16.54
N SER A 546 3.66 6.43 16.40
CA SER A 546 5.05 6.89 16.29
C SER A 546 5.69 7.23 17.64
N VAL A 547 4.94 7.14 18.74
CA VAL A 547 5.43 7.52 20.06
C VAL A 547 6.44 6.49 20.56
N GLU A 548 7.64 6.97 20.86
CA GLU A 548 8.72 6.20 21.44
C GLU A 548 9.30 6.92 22.67
N LEU A 549 9.33 6.20 23.79
CA LEU A 549 10.03 6.62 24.99
C LEU A 549 11.41 5.99 24.93
N ARG A 550 12.44 6.82 24.76
CA ARG A 550 13.77 6.32 24.39
C ARG A 550 14.33 5.38 25.47
N ASN A 551 14.70 4.17 25.04
CA ASN A 551 16.06 3.62 25.12
C ASN A 551 16.49 3.13 23.72
N ALA A 552 16.49 4.01 22.71
CA ALA A 552 17.24 3.78 21.49
C ALA A 552 18.73 3.70 21.87
N LYS A 553 19.29 2.48 21.73
CA LYS A 553 20.68 2.11 22.02
C LYS A 553 21.69 3.14 21.52
#